data_AF-A0A2D6HNW8-F1
#
_entry.id   AF-A0A2D6HNW8-F1
#
_cell.length_a   1.000
_cell.length_b   1.000
_cell.length_c   1.000
_cell.angle_alpha   90.00
_cell.angle_beta   90.00
_cell.angle_gamma   90.00
#
_symmetry.space_group_name_H-M   'P 1'
#
loop_
_entity.id
_entity.type
_entity.pdbx_description
1 polymer ?
#
loop_
_entity_poly.entity_id
_entity_poly.type
_entity_poly.pdbx_seq_one_letter_code
_entity_poly.pdbx_strand_id
1 'polypeptide(L)' 'MFEHLNTIEQRGTLTMLVTERDIEALLDNELSHEQGKVVMDALQSSPRLRQHYDMIKDQKVLLKQWWEQYGKKHH' A
#
# COMPACT_ATOMS: atom_id res chain seq x y z
N MET A 1 5.77 -11.82 14.40
CA MET A 1 5.44 -10.69 13.52
C MET A 1 5.97 -11.09 12.15
N PHE A 2 5.11 -11.60 11.28
CA PHE A 2 5.52 -12.16 9.98
C PHE A 2 5.33 -11.06 8.93
N GLU A 3 6.42 -10.46 8.47
CA GLU A 3 6.37 -9.56 7.31
C GLU A 3 6.10 -10.41 6.07
N HIS A 4 4.94 -10.23 5.45
CA HIS A 4 4.61 -10.88 4.19
C HIS A 4 5.36 -10.18 3.05
N LEU A 5 6.58 -10.65 2.81
CA LEU A 5 7.46 -10.17 1.75
C LEU A 5 6.94 -10.63 0.38
N ASN A 6 6.51 -9.69 -0.46
CA ASN A 6 6.16 -9.94 -1.86
C ASN A 6 7.37 -9.58 -2.74
N THR A 7 8.25 -10.55 -2.97
CA THR A 7 9.43 -10.39 -3.83
C THR A 7 9.03 -10.34 -5.30
N ILE A 8 9.37 -9.25 -6.00
CA ILE A 8 9.31 -9.16 -7.46
C ILE A 8 10.70 -9.50 -7.98
N GLU A 9 10.88 -10.67 -8.59
CA GLU A 9 12.16 -11.00 -9.25
C GLU A 9 12.24 -10.32 -10.62
N GLN A 10 13.13 -9.35 -10.77
CA GLN A 10 13.60 -8.89 -12.08
C GLN A 10 15.12 -9.00 -12.18
N ARG A 11 15.58 -9.58 -13.30
CA ARG A 11 16.98 -9.84 -13.61
C ARG A 11 17.79 -8.53 -13.62
N GLY A 12 18.75 -8.40 -12.70
CA GLY A 12 19.93 -7.54 -12.86
C GLY A 12 19.85 -6.11 -12.33
N THR A 13 18.78 -5.71 -11.64
CA THR A 13 18.69 -4.41 -10.94
C THR A 13 18.19 -4.64 -9.53
N LEU A 14 18.75 -3.92 -8.54
CA LEU A 14 18.37 -4.00 -7.13
C LEU A 14 16.85 -4.07 -7.02
N THR A 15 16.32 -5.24 -6.66
CA THR A 15 14.89 -5.44 -6.43
C THR A 15 14.51 -4.62 -5.22
N MET A 16 14.04 -3.39 -5.45
CA MET A 16 13.39 -2.61 -4.41
C MET A 16 12.16 -3.40 -3.98
N LEU A 17 12.26 -3.98 -2.80
CA LEU A 17 11.19 -4.69 -2.14
C LEU A 17 10.12 -3.66 -1.75
N VAL A 18 8.97 -3.70 -2.42
CA VAL A 18 7.80 -2.92 -1.99
C VAL A 18 7.18 -3.62 -0.80
N THR A 19 7.14 -2.92 0.33
CA THR A 19 6.57 -3.40 1.58
C THR A 19 5.12 -2.96 1.74
N GLU A 20 4.42 -3.53 2.72
CA GLU A 20 3.10 -3.07 3.14
C GLU A 20 3.11 -1.59 3.54
N ARG A 21 4.17 -1.16 4.24
CA ARG A 21 4.34 0.24 4.65
C ARG A 21 4.44 1.20 3.47
N ASP A 22 5.09 0.78 2.38
CA ASP A 22 5.18 1.60 1.17
C ASP A 22 3.82 1.76 0.49
N ILE A 23 3.00 0.69 0.51
CA ILE A 23 1.61 0.73 0.04
C ILE A 23 0.77 1.66 0.92
N GLU A 24 0.91 1.57 2.23
CA GLU A 24 0.20 2.44 3.17
C GLU A 24 0.57 3.90 2.96
N ALA A 25 1.86 4.21 2.85
CA ALA A 25 2.38 5.54 2.58
C ALA A 25 1.93 6.07 1.21
N LEU A 26 1.83 5.22 0.19
CA LEU A 26 1.26 5.59 -1.11
C LEU A 26 -0.22 5.99 -0.95
N LEU A 27 -1.00 5.20 -0.22
CA LEU A 27 -2.43 5.48 0.02
C LEU A 27 -2.67 6.74 0.85
N ASP A 28 -1.76 7.05 1.77
CA ASP A 28 -1.82 8.23 2.63
C ASP A 28 -1.19 9.48 1.98
N ASN A 29 -0.68 9.37 0.75
CA ASN A 29 0.07 10.41 0.02
C ASN A 29 1.32 10.91 0.78
N GLU A 30 2.00 10.02 1.51
CA GLU A 30 3.22 10.31 2.28
C GLU A 30 4.51 10.06 1.49
N LEU A 31 4.42 9.50 0.28
CA LEU A 31 5.57 9.25 -0.58
C LEU A 31 5.95 10.47 -1.41
N SER A 32 7.25 10.64 -1.65
CA SER A 32 7.72 11.55 -2.69
C SER A 32 7.26 11.08 -4.08
N HIS A 33 7.30 11.97 -5.07
CA HIS A 33 6.90 11.62 -6.44
C HIS A 33 7.69 10.42 -7.00
N GLU A 34 9.01 10.38 -6.77
CA GLU A 34 9.87 9.30 -7.24
C GLU A 34 9.58 7.98 -6.54
N GLN A 35 9.36 8.01 -5.22
CA GLN A 35 9.00 6.83 -4.43
C GLN A 35 7.62 6.29 -4.84
N GLY A 36 6.64 7.18 -5.01
CA GLY A 36 5.32 6.81 -5.48
C GLY A 36 5.36 6.14 -6.85
N LYS A 37 6.20 6.63 -7.76
CA LYS A 37 6.40 5.99 -9.07
C LYS A 37 6.94 4.57 -8.95
N VAL A 38 7.96 4.34 -8.12
CA VAL A 38 8.52 3.00 -7.90
C VAL A 38 7.47 2.02 -7.39
N VAL A 39 6.68 2.43 -6.39
CA VAL A 39 5.61 1.60 -5.82
C VAL A 39 4.52 1.32 -6.87
N MET A 40 4.14 2.32 -7.66
CA MET A 40 3.14 2.15 -8.73
C MET A 40 3.63 1.21 -9.84
N ASP A 41 4.89 1.31 -10.25
CA ASP A 41 5.49 0.41 -11.25
C ASP A 41 5.54 -1.04 -10.73
N ALA A 42 5.83 -1.23 -9.43
CA ALA A 42 5.76 -2.52 -8.76
C ALA A 42 4.33 -3.09 -8.71
N LEU A 43 3.33 -2.24 -8.44
CA LEU A 43 1.91 -2.63 -8.46
C LEU A 43 1.44 -3.04 -9.86
N GLN A 44 1.95 -2.40 -10.91
CA GLN A 44 1.63 -2.76 -12.29
C GLN A 44 2.26 -4.09 -12.71
N SER A 45 3.46 -4.38 -12.23
CA SER A 45 4.21 -5.60 -12.57
C SER A 45 3.84 -6.82 -11.73
N SER A 46 3.15 -6.66 -10.61
CA SER A 46 2.78 -7.75 -9.71
C SER A 46 1.27 -7.77 -9.38
N PRO A 47 0.49 -8.69 -10.00
CA PRO A 47 -0.93 -8.84 -9.70
C PRO A 47 -1.21 -9.14 -8.22
N ARG A 48 -0.32 -9.89 -7.55
CA ARG A 48 -0.44 -10.21 -6.13
C ARG A 48 -0.28 -8.96 -5.26
N LEU A 49 0.72 -8.12 -5.58
CA LEU A 49 0.93 -6.86 -4.86
C LEU A 49 -0.25 -5.90 -5.09
N ARG A 50 -0.80 -5.89 -6.31
CA ARG A 50 -2.01 -5.13 -6.63
C ARG A 50 -3.22 -5.56 -5.81
N GLN A 51 -3.45 -6.87 -5.67
CA GLN A 51 -4.52 -7.38 -4.81
C GLN A 51 -4.33 -6.95 -3.35
N HIS A 52 -3.09 -6.97 -2.85
CA HIS A 52 -2.76 -6.51 -1.49
C HIS A 52 -3.03 -5.02 -1.31
N TYR A 53 -2.66 -4.20 -2.31
CA TYR A 53 -2.97 -2.77 -2.34
C TYR A 53 -4.48 -2.51 -2.29
N ASP A 54 -5.26 -3.21 -3.11
CA ASP A 54 -6.72 -3.05 -3.15
C ASP A 54 -7.34 -3.43 -1.79
N MET A 55 -6.86 -4.50 -1.15
CA MET A 55 -7.28 -4.90 0.19
C MET A 55 -7.02 -3.81 1.25
N ILE A 56 -5.80 -3.27 1.31
CA ILE A 56 -5.44 -2.22 2.30
C ILE A 56 -6.26 -0.95 2.05
N LYS A 57 -6.45 -0.58 0.79
CA LYS A 57 -7.28 0.55 0.40
C LYS A 57 -8.71 0.38 0.93
N ASP A 58 -9.31 -0.79 0.73
CA ASP A 58 -10.67 -1.07 1.21
C ASP A 58 -10.76 -1.02 2.73
N GLN A 59 -9.76 -1.56 3.44
CA GLN A 59 -9.68 -1.47 4.91
C GLN A 59 -9.65 -0.01 5.39
N LYS A 60 -8.83 0.85 4.76
CA LYS A 60 -8.77 2.28 5.09
C LYS A 60 -10.08 3.00 4.81
N VAL A 61 -10.76 2.68 3.70
CA VAL A 61 -12.08 3.23 3.38
C VAL A 61 -13.11 2.86 4.43
N LEU A 62 -13.16 1.58 4.83
CA LEU A 62 -14.08 1.11 5.87
C LEU A 62 -13.80 1.80 7.22
N LEU A 63 -12.53 1.94 7.59
CA LEU A 63 -12.11 2.61 8.82
C LEU A 63 -12.56 4.08 8.82
N LYS A 64 -12.34 4.80 7.71
CA LYS A 64 -12.77 6.18 7.55
C LYS A 64 -14.29 6.31 7.68
N GLN A 65 -15.05 5.45 7.00
CA GLN A 65 -16.51 5.44 7.08
C GLN A 65 -17.01 5.19 8.51
N TRP A 66 -16.40 4.24 9.22
CA TRP A 66 -16.73 3.98 10.62
C TRP A 66 -16.45 5.21 11.49
N TRP A 67 -15.31 5.87 11.30
CA TRP A 67 -14.96 7.09 12.04
C TRP A 67 -15.94 8.24 11.78
N GLU A 68 -16.38 8.39 10.53
CA GLU A 68 -17.37 9.42 10.15
C GLU A 68 -18.76 9.14 10.74
N GLN A 69 -19.15 7.87 10.86
CA GLN A 69 -20.46 7.45 11.38
C GLN A 69 -20.53 7.47 12.92
N TYR A 70 -19.47 7.03 13.59
CA TYR A 70 -19.47 6.78 15.03
C TYR A 70 -18.48 7.65 15.81
N GLY A 71 -17.34 8.01 15.21
CA GLY A 71 -16.31 8.81 15.88
C GLY A 71 -16.75 10.25 16.19
N LYS A 72 -17.64 10.84 15.38
CA LYS A 72 -18.17 12.20 15.59
C LYS A 72 -19.22 12.32 16.69
N LYS A 73 -19.80 11.22 17.18
CA LYS A 73 -20.82 11.25 18.26
C LYS A 73 -20.22 11.25 19.66
N HIS A 74 -18.92 11.02 19.79
CA HIS A 74 -18.23 10.84 21.09
C HIS A 74 -17.11 11.86 21.35
N HIS A 75 -17.01 12.91 20.54
CA HIS A 75 -16.18 14.11 20.76
C HIS A 75 -17.07 15.34 20.85
#